data_AF-A0A0P7B745-F1
#
_entry.id   AF-A0A0P7B745-F1
#
_cell.length_a   1.000
_cell.length_b   1.000
_cell.length_c   1.000
_cell.angle_alpha   90.00
_cell.angle_beta   90.00
_cell.angle_gamma   90.00
#
_symmetry.space_group_name_H-M   'P 1'
#
loop_
_entity.id
_entity.type
_entity.pdbx_description
1 polymer ?
#
loop_
_entity_poly.entity_id
_entity_poly.type
_entity_poly.pdbx_seq_one_letter_code
_entity_poly.pdbx_strand_id
1 'polypeptide(L)'
;MAAAFQLPPAPRQMGVFENLIARQSETLILREKVLSLTGDSFEIKLANGTPVLRVQGKVMSISGRKSLFDIAGNHLFDIVKEHLHIHTTFAVETPQGQKIMEVKSGFK
;
A
#
# COMPACT_ATOMS: atom_id res chain seq x y z
N MET A 1 28.74 12.60 -13.26
CA MET A 1 28.02 12.14 -12.04
C MET A 1 27.04 13.24 -11.65
N ALA A 2 25.74 13.08 -11.93
CA ALA A 2 24.74 14.06 -11.51
C ALA A 2 24.47 13.87 -10.00
N ALA A 3 24.60 14.94 -9.22
CA ALA A 3 24.25 14.91 -7.79
C ALA A 3 22.74 14.68 -7.65
N ALA A 4 22.34 13.70 -6.84
CA ALA A 4 20.93 13.51 -6.50
C ALA A 4 20.43 14.78 -5.80
N PHE A 5 19.38 15.39 -6.33
CA PHE A 5 18.72 16.53 -5.68
C PHE A 5 17.99 16.02 -4.45
N GLN A 6 18.60 16.20 -3.27
CA GLN A 6 17.97 15.87 -1.99
C GLN A 6 16.99 17.00 -1.63
N LEU A 7 15.69 16.68 -1.68
CA LEU A 7 14.66 17.58 -1.19
C LEU A 7 14.84 17.82 0.31
N PRO A 8 14.65 19.06 0.80
CA PRO A 8 14.60 19.30 2.24
C PRO A 8 13.48 18.45 2.86
N PRO A 9 13.69 17.90 4.07
CA PRO A 9 12.65 17.13 4.74
C PRO A 9 11.40 17.99 4.96
N ALA A 10 10.23 17.39 4.83
CA ALA A 10 8.98 18.09 5.10
C ALA A 10 8.96 18.65 6.53
N PRO A 11 8.43 19.87 6.76
CA PRO A 11 8.49 20.54 8.06
C PRO A 11 7.66 19.84 9.15
N ARG A 12 6.77 18.93 8.76
CA ARG A 12 5.99 18.07 9.66
C ARG A 12 5.89 16.67 9.06
N GLN A 13 5.79 15.68 9.94
CA GLN A 13 5.41 14.34 9.51
C GLN A 13 4.07 14.39 8.79
N MET A 14 3.99 13.80 7.60
CA MET A 14 2.76 13.72 6.81
C MET A 14 2.42 12.27 6.58
N GLY A 15 1.19 11.89 6.95
CA GLY A 15 0.65 10.57 6.75
C GLY A 15 -0.86 10.58 6.98
N VAL A 16 -1.58 9.71 6.30
CA VAL A 16 -3.04 9.56 6.46
C VAL A 16 -3.37 8.81 7.76
N PHE A 17 -2.49 7.87 8.15
CA PHE A 17 -2.65 7.03 9.34
C PHE A 17 -1.52 7.34 10.32
N GLU A 18 -1.82 8.10 11.38
CA GLU A 18 -0.82 8.59 12.34
C GLU A 18 -0.02 7.45 12.99
N ASN A 19 -0.66 6.30 13.23
CA ASN A 19 -0.05 5.11 13.80
C ASN A 19 0.95 4.40 12.85
N LEU A 20 1.00 4.77 11.58
CA LEU A 20 1.93 4.23 10.58
C LEU A 20 3.06 5.21 10.23
N ILE A 21 3.16 6.34 10.94
CA ILE A 21 4.23 7.31 10.75
C ILE A 21 5.45 6.86 11.56
N ALA A 22 6.47 6.35 10.87
CA ALA A 22 7.73 5.96 11.50
C ALA A 22 8.49 7.19 12.03
N ARG A 23 9.12 7.04 13.21
CA ARG A 23 9.94 8.10 13.82
C ARG A 23 11.34 8.20 13.21
N GLN A 24 11.76 7.14 12.54
CA GLN A 24 13.04 7.01 11.87
C GLN A 24 12.88 6.15 10.62
N SER A 25 13.89 6.11 9.76
CA SER A 25 13.88 5.24 8.59
C SER A 25 13.79 3.78 9.01
N GLU A 26 12.82 3.05 8.48
CA GLU A 26 12.57 1.64 8.74
C GLU A 26 12.55 0.86 7.42
N THR A 27 13.10 -0.36 7.45
CA THR A 27 13.05 -1.26 6.30
C THR A 27 11.79 -2.13 6.38
N LEU A 28 10.93 -2.01 5.36
CA LEU A 28 9.76 -2.87 5.18
C LEU A 28 10.14 -4.10 4.34
N ILE A 29 9.74 -5.26 4.84
CA ILE A 29 9.91 -6.56 4.22
C ILE A 29 8.53 -7.06 3.80
N LEU A 30 8.37 -7.29 2.50
CA LEU A 30 7.21 -7.92 1.91
C LEU A 30 7.52 -9.40 1.66
N ARG A 31 6.74 -10.31 2.24
CA ARG A 31 6.88 -11.75 1.98
C ARG A 31 5.56 -12.36 1.56
N GLU A 32 5.45 -12.70 0.30
CA GLU A 32 4.36 -13.52 -0.22
C GLU A 32 4.56 -14.99 0.19
N LYS A 33 3.50 -15.63 0.71
CA LYS A 33 3.53 -17.06 0.99
C LYS A 33 3.27 -17.83 -0.31
N VAL A 34 4.32 -18.39 -0.90
CA VAL A 34 4.31 -19.14 -2.17
C VAL A 34 3.38 -20.39 -2.16
N LEU A 35 2.91 -20.83 -0.99
CA LEU A 35 2.02 -22.00 -0.81
C LEU A 35 0.60 -21.64 -0.35
N SER A 36 0.15 -20.41 -0.59
CA SER A 36 -1.22 -19.98 -0.31
C SER A 36 -2.19 -20.53 -1.37
N LEU A 37 -2.84 -21.66 -1.09
CA LEU A 37 -3.96 -22.19 -1.89
C LEU A 37 -5.18 -21.24 -1.94
N THR A 38 -5.14 -20.10 -1.23
CA THR A 38 -6.29 -19.23 -0.92
C THR A 38 -6.10 -17.75 -1.28
N GLY A 39 -5.11 -17.39 -2.12
CA GLY A 39 -5.01 -16.04 -2.69
C GLY A 39 -3.79 -15.22 -2.28
N ASP A 40 -3.65 -14.07 -2.95
CA ASP A 40 -2.57 -13.08 -2.91
C ASP A 40 -2.48 -12.28 -1.60
N SER A 41 -2.75 -12.94 -0.47
CA SER A 41 -2.66 -12.34 0.87
C SER A 41 -1.26 -12.51 1.46
N PHE A 42 -0.73 -11.44 2.04
CA PHE A 42 0.61 -11.41 2.63
C PHE A 42 0.71 -10.38 3.76
N GLU A 43 1.82 -10.42 4.49
CA GLU A 43 2.12 -9.48 5.57
C GLU A 43 3.32 -8.61 5.17
N ILE A 44 3.27 -7.35 5.60
CA ILE A 44 4.39 -6.43 5.54
C ILE A 44 4.95 -6.31 6.96
N LYS A 45 6.26 -6.52 7.09
CA LYS A 45 6.97 -6.58 8.38
C LYS A 45 8.14 -5.62 8.39
N LEU A 46 8.59 -5.22 9.57
CA LEU A 46 9.90 -4.61 9.75
C LEU A 46 11.00 -5.65 9.54
N ALA A 47 12.24 -5.19 9.35
CA ALA A 47 13.41 -6.05 9.23
C ALA A 47 13.64 -6.98 10.44
N ASN A 48 13.18 -6.59 11.63
CA ASN A 48 13.23 -7.41 12.84
C ASN A 48 12.08 -8.44 12.94
N GLY A 49 11.20 -8.50 11.94
CA GLY A 49 10.07 -9.43 11.87
C GLY A 49 8.76 -8.90 12.48
N THR A 50 8.74 -7.71 13.09
CA THR A 50 7.51 -7.12 13.63
C THR A 50 6.50 -6.84 12.51
N PRO A 51 5.26 -7.37 12.57
CA PRO A 51 4.24 -7.08 11.57
C PRO A 51 3.77 -5.62 11.65
N VAL A 52 3.52 -5.03 10.49
CA VAL A 52 3.07 -3.63 10.35
C VAL A 52 1.71 -3.57 9.67
N LEU A 53 1.57 -4.29 8.55
CA LEU A 53 0.33 -4.33 7.77
C LEU A 53 0.02 -5.75 7.33
N ARG A 54 -1.28 -6.05 7.22
CA ARG A 54 -1.78 -7.24 6.55
C ARG A 54 -2.47 -6.83 5.26
N VAL A 55 -2.06 -7.46 4.16
CA VAL A 55 -2.68 -7.29 2.86
C VAL A 55 -3.52 -8.51 2.57
N GLN A 56 -4.80 -8.29 2.29
CA GLN A 56 -5.72 -9.32 1.82
C GLN A 56 -6.04 -9.04 0.38
N GLY A 57 -5.68 -9.97 -0.49
CA GLY A 57 -6.11 -9.94 -1.87
C GLY A 57 -7.28 -10.90 -2.10
N LYS A 58 -8.19 -10.51 -2.99
CA LYS A 58 -9.43 -11.25 -3.23
C LYS A 58 -9.26 -12.19 -4.42
N VAL A 59 -9.27 -13.51 -4.15
CA VAL A 59 -9.34 -14.56 -5.17
C VAL A 59 -10.57 -14.31 -6.05
N MET A 60 -10.38 -14.28 -7.38
CA MET A 60 -11.42 -14.02 -8.38
C MET A 60 -11.99 -12.58 -8.44
N SER A 61 -11.28 -11.54 -7.99
CA SER A 61 -11.71 -10.17 -8.26
C SER A 61 -11.21 -9.66 -9.62
N ILE A 62 -12.15 -9.28 -10.51
CA ILE A 62 -11.86 -8.65 -11.82
C ILE A 62 -11.01 -7.37 -11.66
N SER A 63 -11.08 -6.71 -10.50
CA SER A 63 -10.37 -5.48 -10.19
C SER A 63 -8.96 -5.67 -9.62
N GLY A 64 -8.57 -6.90 -9.21
CA GLY A 64 -7.32 -7.13 -8.46
C GLY A 64 -7.25 -6.37 -7.13
N ARG A 65 -8.40 -6.18 -6.46
CA ARG A 65 -8.52 -5.36 -5.23
C ARG A 65 -7.61 -5.92 -4.13
N LYS A 66 -6.85 -5.05 -3.49
CA LYS A 66 -6.03 -5.34 -2.32
C LYS A 66 -6.52 -4.52 -1.15
N SER A 67 -6.92 -5.18 -0.08
CA SER A 67 -7.41 -4.55 1.14
C SER A 67 -6.31 -4.56 2.19
N LEU A 68 -5.98 -3.39 2.72
CA LEU A 68 -4.92 -3.21 3.71
C LEU A 68 -5.52 -3.01 5.11
N PHE A 69 -4.96 -3.74 6.06
CA PHE A 69 -5.37 -3.73 7.45
C PHE A 69 -4.16 -3.46 8.34
N ASP A 70 -4.38 -2.79 9.46
CA ASP A 70 -3.40 -2.78 10.54
C ASP A 70 -3.35 -4.14 11.27
N ILE A 71 -2.43 -4.26 12.22
CA ILE A 71 -2.27 -5.49 13.03
C ILE A 71 -3.46 -5.75 13.97
N ALA A 72 -4.26 -4.74 14.29
CA ALA A 72 -5.48 -4.89 15.09
C ALA A 72 -6.67 -5.37 14.24
N GLY A 73 -6.52 -5.41 12.92
CA GLY A 73 -7.56 -5.82 11.98
C GLY A 73 -8.44 -4.69 11.49
N ASN A 74 -8.11 -3.42 11.77
CA ASN A 74 -8.84 -2.28 11.25
C ASN A 74 -8.57 -2.14 9.75
N HIS A 75 -9.64 -2.02 8.96
CA HIS A 75 -9.53 -1.77 7.51
C HIS A 75 -9.09 -0.33 7.29
N LEU A 76 -7.92 -0.16 6.66
CA LEU A 76 -7.33 1.15 6.44
C LEU A 76 -7.76 1.73 5.10
N PHE A 77 -7.56 0.97 4.03
CA PHE A 77 -7.89 1.36 2.67
C PHE A 77 -7.84 0.16 1.72
N ASP A 78 -8.37 0.36 0.52
CA ASP A 78 -8.26 -0.55 -0.60
C ASP A 78 -7.44 0.06 -1.74
N ILE A 79 -6.68 -0.76 -2.44
CA ILE A 79 -6.08 -0.43 -3.74
C ILE A 79 -6.90 -1.15 -4.81
N VAL A 80 -7.36 -0.39 -5.81
CA VAL A 80 -8.24 -0.89 -6.87
C VAL A 80 -7.74 -0.44 -8.24
N LYS A 81 -7.87 -1.30 -9.24
CA LYS A 81 -7.66 -0.90 -10.63
C LYS A 81 -8.91 -0.15 -11.13
N GLU A 82 -8.74 1.08 -11.61
CA GLU A 82 -9.83 1.80 -12.28
C GLU A 82 -10.01 1.24 -13.71
N HIS A 83 -11.26 0.98 -14.09
CA HIS A 83 -11.60 0.34 -15.38
C HIS A 83 -11.92 1.33 -16.52
N LEU A 84 -12.12 2.61 -16.22
CA LEU A 84 -12.63 3.62 -17.17
C LEU A 84 -11.56 4.64 -17.64
N HIS A 85 -10.29 4.27 -17.63
CA HIS A 85 -9.19 5.12 -18.09
C HIS A 85 -8.42 4.47 -19.25
N ILE A 86 -8.00 5.29 -20.23
CA ILE A 86 -7.19 4.87 -21.39
C ILE A 86 -5.86 4.24 -20.94
N HIS A 87 -5.32 4.68 -19.80
CA HIS A 87 -4.12 4.14 -19.17
C HIS A 87 -4.44 3.53 -17.80
N THR A 88 -3.72 2.46 -17.44
CA THR A 88 -3.86 1.82 -16.12
C THR A 88 -3.65 2.85 -15.01
N THR A 89 -4.69 3.05 -14.22
CA THR A 89 -4.69 3.90 -13.02
C THR A 89 -5.14 3.05 -11.85
N PHE A 90 -4.42 3.13 -10.74
CA PHE A 90 -4.85 2.54 -9.48
C PHE A 90 -5.40 3.63 -8.57
N ALA A 91 -6.57 3.42 -7.99
CA ALA A 91 -7.10 4.28 -6.94
C ALA A 91 -6.84 3.66 -5.57
N VAL A 92 -6.64 4.53 -4.59
CA VAL A 92 -6.66 4.19 -3.18
C VAL A 92 -7.96 4.73 -2.60
N GLU A 93 -8.78 3.84 -2.05
CA GLU A 93 -10.10 4.12 -1.50
C GLU A 93 -10.12 3.88 0.00
N THR A 94 -10.81 4.74 0.74
CA THR A 94 -11.20 4.44 2.14
C THR A 94 -12.12 3.21 2.19
N PRO A 95 -12.32 2.59 3.37
CA PRO A 95 -13.29 1.51 3.53
C PRO A 95 -14.71 1.86 3.09
N GLN A 96 -15.05 3.15 3.07
CA GLN A 96 -16.34 3.69 2.62
C GLN A 96 -16.41 3.89 1.09
N GLY A 97 -15.34 3.59 0.35
CA GLY A 97 -15.26 3.73 -1.10
C GLY A 97 -14.89 5.14 -1.59
N GLN A 98 -14.53 6.06 -0.69
CA GLN A 98 -14.06 7.40 -1.08
C GLN A 98 -12.60 7.35 -1.52
N LYS A 99 -12.30 7.83 -2.74
CA LYS A 99 -10.93 7.94 -3.26
C LYS A 99 -10.12 9.00 -2.49
N ILE A 100 -8.94 8.61 -2.01
CA ILE A 100 -8.00 9.49 -1.28
C ILE A 100 -6.71 9.78 -2.06
N MET A 101 -6.32 8.90 -2.98
CA MET A 101 -5.24 9.16 -3.93
C MET A 101 -5.36 8.25 -5.15
N GLU A 102 -4.60 8.56 -6.19
CA GLU A 102 -4.48 7.74 -7.39
C GLU A 102 -3.02 7.63 -7.81
N VAL A 103 -2.68 6.49 -8.41
CA VAL A 103 -1.37 6.19 -8.99
C VAL A 103 -1.56 6.00 -10.49
N LYS A 104 -1.01 6.93 -11.27
CA LYS A 104 -1.02 6.88 -12.74
C LYS A 104 0.29 6.31 -13.25
N SER A 105 0.20 5.44 -14.27
CA SER A 105 1.38 4.99 -15.00
C SER A 105 2.12 6.17 -15.63
N GLY A 106 3.44 6.25 -15.43
CA GLY A 106 4.32 7.23 -16.09
C GLY A 106 4.85 6.77 -17.45
N PHE A 107 4.58 5.53 -17.84
CA PHE A 107 5.00 4.99 -19.15
C PHE A 107 4.10 5.58 -20.25
N LYS A 108 4.70 6.30 -21.19
CA LYS A 108 4.08 6.76 -22.45
C LYS A 108 4.22 5.70 -23.52
#